data_AF-A0A8S2LBR3-F1
#
_entry.id   AF-A0A8S2LBR3-F1
#
_cell.length_a   1.000
_cell.length_b   1.000
_cell.length_c   1.000
_cell.angle_alpha   90.00
_cell.angle_beta   90.00
_cell.angle_gamma   90.00
#
_symmetry.space_group_name_H-M   'P 1'
#
loop_
_entity.id
_entity.type
_entity.pdbx_description
1 polymer ?
#
loop_
_entity_poly.entity_id
_entity_poly.type
_entity_poly.pdbx_seq_one_letter_code
_entity_poly.pdbx_strand_id
1 'polypeptide(L)'
;MVEELDIADLRVHFIADYLIKSLRLRTDKWTKMVQIEEQNKTILEFCEKPHPTLLVFHVNPAGNLTVGTAFPTSLKSKACFFGKKSPEPLQRDSKEKIAAALNFGDLSNSALEQLQIYVNDVVRPLLTTPQNHEEWPEVVLTDLQKHVSDLQSQLQVVTSLVKGRILLPYPKYSGTTTTPNGALYANGQSRANDSPQTSSRSGETIDLKLVHAVESVVIEWSHQIREVLKKDSAQPLLDGLDPIPSTEIDFWKSKRVNLESISEQLNDPRVTKMGELLAKSNSSYHPSFLQIHNDVRQALDETQDIDTHLRPLASHFESLQTTDFIEARNLFKPMFHIIGLVYENCHHYATASRIVVLLQEICNLIMKQASDHLEPMELFKGEIDEALIKIDDTFETLQVFCQEYEATRTKMGSKWDFSPKLVFAKWDIFMERMNSIKDLFSTANTFVKLEKVEIGGVKGRALSAEIFQIFEEFKALFEKFNNKTYNPLDPKNANSAKINQESLSYV
;
A
#
# COMPACT_ATOMS: atom_id res chain seq x y z
N MET A 1 -32.69 -19.87 -21.00
CA MET A 1 -32.17 -19.63 -19.64
C MET A 1 -32.67 -18.34 -18.98
N VAL A 2 -33.22 -17.35 -19.73
CA VAL A 2 -33.79 -16.12 -19.14
C VAL A 2 -35.32 -16.05 -19.25
N GLU A 3 -35.95 -16.93 -20.04
CA GLU A 3 -37.42 -17.03 -20.16
C GLU A 3 -38.14 -17.46 -18.86
N GLU A 4 -37.40 -17.81 -17.80
CA GLU A 4 -37.95 -18.13 -16.47
C GLU A 4 -38.03 -16.93 -15.51
N LEU A 5 -37.63 -15.74 -15.95
CA LEU A 5 -37.77 -14.51 -15.15
C LEU A 5 -39.14 -13.86 -15.42
N ASP A 6 -40.03 -13.87 -14.44
CA ASP A 6 -41.34 -13.18 -14.48
C ASP A 6 -41.16 -11.64 -14.39
N ILE A 7 -40.51 -11.06 -15.41
CA ILE A 7 -40.19 -9.64 -15.51
C ILE A 7 -41.08 -9.03 -16.60
N ALA A 8 -42.12 -8.29 -16.17
CA ALA A 8 -43.07 -7.65 -17.09
C ALA A 8 -42.48 -6.47 -17.91
N ASP A 9 -41.37 -5.86 -17.45
CA ASP A 9 -40.75 -4.70 -18.11
C ASP A 9 -39.60 -5.11 -19.04
N LEU A 10 -39.76 -4.91 -20.35
CA LEU A 10 -38.75 -5.24 -21.37
C LEU A 10 -37.39 -4.55 -21.13
N ARG A 11 -37.37 -3.36 -20.52
CA ARG A 11 -36.14 -2.60 -20.23
C ARG A 11 -35.34 -3.28 -19.15
N VAL A 12 -36.02 -3.70 -18.09
CA VAL A 12 -35.44 -4.45 -16.97
C VAL A 12 -34.97 -5.82 -17.44
N HIS A 13 -35.75 -6.48 -18.30
CA HIS A 13 -35.35 -7.75 -18.92
C HIS A 13 -34.10 -7.61 -19.79
N PHE A 14 -33.97 -6.53 -20.57
CA PHE A 14 -32.77 -6.28 -21.39
C PHE A 14 -31.52 -6.12 -20.52
N ILE A 15 -31.62 -5.36 -19.43
CA ILE A 15 -30.53 -5.18 -18.47
C ILE A 15 -30.17 -6.53 -17.83
N ALA A 16 -31.16 -7.30 -17.37
CA ALA A 16 -30.97 -8.61 -16.77
C ALA A 16 -30.26 -9.59 -17.73
N ASP A 17 -30.71 -9.67 -18.98
CA ASP A 17 -30.15 -10.51 -20.05
C ASP A 17 -28.65 -10.26 -20.21
N TYR A 18 -28.24 -8.99 -20.27
CA TYR A 18 -26.85 -8.61 -20.43
C TYR A 18 -26.02 -8.95 -19.20
N LEU A 19 -26.51 -8.60 -18.00
CA LEU A 19 -25.81 -8.83 -16.74
C LEU A 19 -25.57 -10.31 -16.46
N ILE A 20 -26.59 -11.15 -16.65
CA ILE A 20 -26.49 -12.60 -16.40
C ILE A 20 -25.40 -13.21 -17.28
N LYS A 21 -25.36 -12.82 -18.56
CA LYS A 21 -24.35 -13.31 -19.52
C LYS A 21 -22.96 -12.75 -19.20
N SER A 22 -22.86 -11.44 -19.00
CA SER A 22 -21.59 -10.74 -18.86
C SER A 22 -20.87 -11.03 -17.54
N LEU A 23 -21.61 -11.04 -16.43
CA LEU A 23 -21.09 -11.33 -15.09
C LEU A 23 -21.12 -12.83 -14.75
N ARG A 24 -21.60 -13.68 -15.67
CA ARG A 24 -21.78 -15.13 -15.47
C ARG A 24 -22.55 -15.45 -14.19
N LEU A 25 -23.59 -14.66 -13.92
CA LEU A 25 -24.39 -14.80 -12.70
C LEU A 25 -25.42 -15.90 -12.87
N ARG A 26 -25.71 -16.59 -11.77
CA ARG A 26 -26.92 -17.42 -11.68
C ARG A 26 -28.15 -16.52 -11.58
N THR A 27 -29.25 -16.94 -12.18
CA THR A 27 -30.53 -16.21 -12.22
C THR A 27 -31.05 -15.86 -10.82
N ASP A 28 -30.82 -16.73 -9.82
CA ASP A 28 -31.22 -16.50 -8.42
C ASP A 28 -30.63 -15.22 -7.82
N LYS A 29 -29.39 -14.84 -8.21
CA LYS A 29 -28.74 -13.63 -7.72
C LYS A 29 -29.40 -12.36 -8.24
N TRP A 30 -29.85 -12.36 -9.49
CA TRP A 30 -30.62 -11.26 -10.06
C TRP A 30 -31.97 -11.13 -9.36
N THR A 31 -32.70 -12.24 -9.21
CA THR A 31 -34.02 -12.25 -8.55
C THR A 31 -33.95 -11.71 -7.13
N LYS A 32 -32.95 -12.15 -6.34
CA LYS A 32 -32.74 -11.62 -4.98
C LYS A 32 -32.44 -10.13 -4.95
N MET A 33 -31.68 -9.62 -5.91
CA MET A 33 -31.35 -8.20 -5.99
C MET A 33 -32.58 -7.35 -6.31
N VAL A 34 -33.38 -7.76 -7.29
CA VAL A 34 -34.61 -7.06 -7.69
C VAL A 34 -35.69 -7.12 -6.61
N GLN A 35 -35.67 -8.10 -5.72
CA GLN A 35 -36.56 -8.15 -4.55
C GLN A 35 -36.22 -7.07 -3.49
N ILE A 36 -35.01 -6.49 -3.54
CA ILE A 36 -34.63 -5.39 -2.67
C ILE A 36 -35.24 -4.11 -3.24
N GLU A 37 -36.20 -3.53 -2.50
CA GLU A 37 -37.03 -2.42 -2.94
C GLU A 37 -36.22 -1.20 -3.42
N GLU A 38 -35.17 -0.82 -2.69
CA GLU A 38 -34.29 0.30 -3.04
C GLU A 38 -33.56 0.09 -4.38
N GLN A 39 -33.07 -1.13 -4.61
CA GLN A 39 -32.33 -1.46 -5.83
C GLN A 39 -33.26 -1.51 -7.04
N ASN A 40 -34.44 -2.11 -6.89
CA ASN A 40 -35.45 -2.13 -7.94
C ASN A 40 -35.94 -0.73 -8.28
N LYS A 41 -36.19 0.10 -7.26
CA LYS A 41 -36.57 1.51 -7.44
C LYS A 41 -35.51 2.26 -8.26
N THR A 42 -34.23 2.05 -7.97
CA THR A 42 -33.12 2.69 -8.71
C THR A 42 -33.13 2.32 -10.20
N ILE A 43 -33.40 1.05 -10.52
CA ILE A 43 -33.49 0.56 -11.90
C ILE A 43 -34.69 1.18 -12.62
N LEU A 44 -35.85 1.22 -11.96
CA LEU A 44 -37.07 1.79 -12.53
C LEU A 44 -36.96 3.31 -12.73
N GLU A 45 -36.36 4.03 -11.77
CA GLU A 45 -36.11 5.46 -11.89
C GLU A 45 -35.18 5.78 -13.06
N PHE A 46 -34.11 5.01 -13.25
CA PHE A 46 -33.27 5.12 -14.44
C PHE A 46 -34.10 4.92 -15.72
N CYS A 47 -35.01 3.95 -15.75
CA CYS A 47 -35.80 3.70 -16.95
C CYS A 47 -36.85 4.81 -17.22
N GLU A 48 -37.46 5.39 -16.20
CA GLU A 48 -38.65 6.24 -16.31
C GLU A 48 -38.38 7.74 -16.24
N LYS A 49 -37.30 8.15 -15.58
CA LYS A 49 -36.98 9.57 -15.38
C LYS A 49 -35.81 10.00 -16.27
N PRO A 50 -35.68 11.29 -16.61
CA PRO A 50 -34.50 11.85 -17.27
C PRO A 50 -33.18 11.51 -16.55
N HIS A 51 -33.21 11.50 -15.21
CA HIS A 51 -32.11 11.14 -14.33
C HIS A 51 -32.52 10.03 -13.36
N PRO A 52 -31.61 9.11 -12.99
CA PRO A 52 -30.18 9.07 -13.33
C PRO A 52 -29.90 8.66 -14.80
N THR A 53 -28.77 9.10 -15.35
CA THR A 53 -28.32 8.75 -16.72
C THR A 53 -27.33 7.58 -16.75
N LEU A 54 -26.93 7.06 -15.59
CA LEU A 54 -25.98 5.97 -15.45
C LEU A 54 -26.51 4.95 -14.43
N LEU A 55 -26.39 3.67 -14.76
CA LEU A 55 -26.43 2.56 -13.82
C LEU A 55 -25.11 1.81 -13.87
N VAL A 56 -24.63 1.38 -12.71
CA VAL A 56 -23.46 0.50 -12.58
C VAL A 56 -23.83 -0.68 -11.68
N PHE A 57 -23.63 -1.89 -12.18
CA PHE A 57 -23.88 -3.14 -11.49
C PHE A 57 -22.57 -3.81 -11.15
N HIS A 58 -22.39 -4.20 -9.89
CA HIS A 58 -21.20 -4.90 -9.43
C HIS A 58 -21.52 -5.85 -8.28
N VAL A 59 -20.64 -6.82 -8.04
CA VAL A 59 -20.74 -7.76 -6.93
C VAL A 59 -19.93 -7.23 -5.75
N ASN A 60 -20.59 -7.04 -4.61
CA ASN A 60 -19.93 -6.54 -3.41
C ASN A 60 -19.05 -7.64 -2.73
N PRO A 61 -18.22 -7.29 -1.73
CA PRO A 61 -17.37 -8.28 -1.05
C PRO A 61 -18.12 -9.44 -0.39
N ALA A 62 -19.41 -9.27 -0.05
CA ALA A 62 -20.27 -10.31 0.48
C ALA A 62 -20.83 -11.25 -0.61
N GLY A 63 -20.50 -11.03 -1.89
CA GLY A 63 -20.92 -11.87 -3.01
C GLY A 63 -22.31 -11.54 -3.57
N ASN A 64 -22.92 -10.43 -3.15
CA ASN A 64 -24.24 -9.98 -3.58
C ASN A 64 -24.16 -9.00 -4.75
N LEU A 65 -25.08 -9.13 -5.71
CA LEU A 65 -25.22 -8.16 -6.80
C LEU A 65 -25.84 -6.87 -6.26
N THR A 66 -25.25 -5.74 -6.63
CA THR A 66 -25.71 -4.41 -6.22
C THR A 66 -25.73 -3.45 -7.40
N VAL A 67 -26.64 -2.47 -7.38
CA VAL A 67 -26.77 -1.40 -8.38
C VAL A 67 -26.54 -0.03 -7.75
N GLY A 68 -25.86 0.86 -8.47
CA GLY A 68 -25.69 2.26 -8.12
C GLY A 68 -25.74 3.18 -9.35
N THR A 69 -25.79 4.49 -9.11
CA THR A 69 -25.91 5.53 -10.15
C THR A 69 -24.61 6.29 -10.42
N ALA A 70 -23.52 5.87 -9.76
CA ALA A 70 -22.19 6.43 -9.90
C ALA A 70 -21.16 5.29 -10.08
N PHE A 71 -19.99 5.63 -10.62
CA PHE A 71 -18.88 4.68 -10.67
C PHE A 71 -18.39 4.37 -9.26
N PRO A 72 -18.21 3.09 -8.90
CA PRO A 72 -17.67 2.71 -7.60
C PRO A 72 -16.21 3.13 -7.48
N THR A 73 -15.79 3.51 -6.27
CA THR A 73 -14.41 3.90 -5.97
C THR A 73 -13.44 2.72 -5.99
N SER A 74 -13.92 1.51 -5.78
CA SER A 74 -13.13 0.28 -5.88
C SER A 74 -13.98 -0.88 -6.39
N LEU A 75 -13.38 -1.73 -7.22
CA LEU A 75 -13.99 -2.93 -7.76
C LEU A 75 -13.10 -4.12 -7.45
N LYS A 76 -13.66 -5.14 -6.77
CA LYS A 76 -12.95 -6.42 -6.58
C LYS A 76 -13.05 -7.32 -7.81
N SER A 77 -14.08 -7.12 -8.63
CA SER A 77 -14.40 -7.93 -9.79
C SER A 77 -15.01 -7.07 -10.90
N LYS A 78 -15.22 -7.69 -12.05
CA LYS A 78 -15.89 -7.10 -13.21
C LYS A 78 -17.23 -6.45 -12.81
N ALA A 79 -17.49 -5.26 -13.36
CA ALA A 79 -18.77 -4.58 -13.27
C ALA A 79 -19.36 -4.37 -14.67
N CYS A 80 -20.64 -4.01 -14.74
CA CYS A 80 -21.31 -3.64 -15.99
C CYS A 80 -21.98 -2.29 -15.82
N PHE A 81 -21.96 -1.45 -16.85
CA PHE A 81 -22.60 -0.14 -16.83
C PHE A 81 -23.62 0.01 -17.95
N PHE A 82 -24.61 0.87 -17.72
CA PHE A 82 -25.61 1.30 -18.69
C PHE A 82 -25.78 2.81 -18.57
N GLY A 83 -25.33 3.54 -19.59
CA GLY A 83 -25.45 4.99 -19.70
C GLY A 83 -26.46 5.38 -20.77
N LYS A 84 -27.32 6.35 -20.51
CA LYS A 84 -28.21 6.91 -21.54
C LYS A 84 -27.44 7.82 -22.48
N LYS A 85 -27.73 7.75 -23.78
CA LYS A 85 -27.16 8.68 -24.77
C LYS A 85 -27.76 10.09 -24.68
N SER A 86 -29.02 10.19 -24.24
CA SER A 86 -29.74 11.44 -23.97
C SER A 86 -30.47 11.34 -22.63
N PRO A 87 -30.72 12.46 -21.92
CA PRO A 87 -31.46 12.48 -20.66
C PRO A 87 -32.97 12.32 -20.89
N GLU A 88 -33.37 11.26 -21.59
CA GLU A 88 -34.76 10.94 -21.91
C GLU A 88 -35.18 9.62 -21.24
N PRO A 89 -36.47 9.44 -20.90
CA PRO A 89 -36.98 8.15 -20.45
C PRO A 89 -36.79 7.07 -21.52
N LEU A 90 -36.45 5.85 -21.09
CA LEU A 90 -36.29 4.72 -22.00
C LEU A 90 -37.66 4.24 -22.48
N GLN A 91 -37.82 4.18 -23.81
CA GLN A 91 -39.03 3.68 -24.46
C GLN A 91 -39.20 2.17 -24.20
N ARG A 92 -40.47 1.72 -24.10
CA ARG A 92 -40.83 0.33 -23.75
C ARG A 92 -41.04 -0.57 -24.98
N ASP A 93 -40.92 -0.03 -26.19
CA ASP A 93 -41.46 -0.64 -27.40
C ASP A 93 -40.68 -1.86 -27.91
N SER A 94 -39.33 -1.82 -27.92
CA SER A 94 -38.50 -2.90 -28.45
C SER A 94 -37.09 -2.94 -27.85
N LYS A 95 -36.46 -4.13 -27.80
CA LYS A 95 -35.09 -4.31 -27.29
C LYS A 95 -34.06 -3.56 -28.14
N GLU A 96 -34.28 -3.44 -29.44
CA GLU A 96 -33.38 -2.72 -30.37
C GLU A 96 -33.37 -1.22 -30.07
N LYS A 97 -34.54 -0.61 -29.82
CA LYS A 97 -34.63 0.81 -29.44
C LYS A 97 -33.98 1.06 -28.08
N ILE A 98 -34.17 0.15 -27.12
CA ILE A 98 -33.54 0.23 -25.80
C ILE A 98 -32.02 0.18 -25.95
N ALA A 99 -31.48 -0.79 -26.71
CA ALA A 99 -30.06 -0.89 -26.97
C ALA A 99 -29.50 0.34 -27.70
N ALA A 100 -30.24 0.88 -28.68
CA ALA A 100 -29.85 2.07 -29.43
C ALA A 100 -29.80 3.33 -28.56
N ALA A 101 -30.64 3.44 -27.53
CA ALA A 101 -30.67 4.56 -26.59
C ALA A 101 -29.57 4.51 -25.50
N LEU A 102 -28.85 3.39 -25.39
CA LEU A 102 -27.88 3.13 -24.33
C LEU A 102 -26.45 2.98 -24.85
N ASN A 103 -25.48 3.46 -24.07
CA ASN A 103 -24.09 3.06 -24.09
C ASN A 103 -23.89 2.09 -22.91
N PHE A 104 -23.65 0.81 -23.19
CA PHE A 104 -23.50 -0.19 -22.14
C PHE A 104 -22.30 -1.08 -22.43
N GLY A 105 -21.73 -1.62 -21.37
CA GLY A 105 -20.49 -2.36 -21.48
C GLY A 105 -19.98 -2.88 -20.15
N ASP A 106 -18.80 -3.47 -20.24
CA ASP A 106 -18.10 -4.08 -19.12
C ASP A 106 -17.00 -3.14 -18.59
N LEU A 107 -16.85 -3.13 -17.26
CA LEU A 107 -15.77 -2.47 -16.55
C LEU A 107 -14.88 -3.52 -15.91
N SER A 108 -13.58 -3.40 -16.14
CA SER A 108 -12.56 -4.14 -15.41
C SER A 108 -12.55 -3.76 -13.94
N ASN A 109 -12.02 -4.65 -13.09
CA ASN A 109 -11.68 -4.30 -11.72
C ASN A 109 -10.58 -3.24 -11.63
N SER A 110 -9.81 -3.04 -12.72
CA SER A 110 -8.84 -1.96 -12.88
C SER A 110 -9.20 -1.05 -14.04
N ALA A 111 -9.82 0.10 -13.73
CA ALA A 111 -10.22 1.10 -14.73
C ALA A 111 -9.01 1.67 -15.49
N LEU A 112 -7.89 1.85 -14.80
CA LEU A 112 -6.66 2.40 -15.38
C LEU A 112 -6.02 1.43 -16.38
N GLU A 113 -5.98 0.13 -16.08
CA GLU A 113 -5.50 -0.88 -17.03
C GLU A 113 -6.41 -0.98 -18.25
N GLN A 114 -7.74 -0.95 -18.03
CA GLN A 114 -8.70 -0.95 -19.13
C GLN A 114 -8.52 0.27 -20.03
N LEU A 115 -8.29 1.46 -19.46
CA LEU A 115 -7.99 2.67 -20.22
C LEU A 115 -6.69 2.52 -21.03
N GLN A 116 -5.65 1.92 -20.44
CA GLN A 116 -4.38 1.67 -21.13
C GLN A 116 -4.57 0.76 -22.35
N ILE A 117 -5.29 -0.33 -22.19
CA ILE A 117 -5.61 -1.25 -23.28
C ILE A 117 -6.46 -0.53 -24.34
N TYR A 118 -7.49 0.21 -23.93
CA TYR A 118 -8.35 0.96 -24.85
C TYR A 118 -7.57 1.97 -25.69
N VAL A 119 -6.66 2.74 -25.07
CA VAL A 119 -5.83 3.70 -25.80
C VAL A 119 -4.88 2.99 -26.77
N ASN A 120 -4.27 1.88 -26.36
CA ASN A 120 -3.28 1.17 -27.18
C ASN A 120 -3.90 0.39 -28.34
N ASP A 121 -5.04 -0.26 -28.10
CA ASP A 121 -5.60 -1.26 -29.03
C ASP A 121 -6.78 -0.69 -29.83
N VAL A 122 -7.41 0.38 -29.37
CA VAL A 122 -8.55 1.01 -30.06
C VAL A 122 -8.19 2.42 -30.54
N VAL A 123 -7.84 3.33 -29.62
CA VAL A 123 -7.64 4.75 -29.98
C VAL A 123 -6.44 4.93 -30.90
N ARG A 124 -5.29 4.31 -30.59
CA ARG A 124 -4.10 4.42 -31.42
C ARG A 124 -4.35 3.90 -32.84
N PRO A 125 -4.78 2.65 -33.08
CA PRO A 125 -5.03 2.19 -34.44
C PRO A 125 -6.06 3.05 -35.17
N LEU A 126 -7.11 3.51 -34.49
CA LEU A 126 -8.12 4.39 -35.10
C LEU A 126 -7.50 5.71 -35.60
N LEU A 127 -6.62 6.31 -34.80
CA LEU A 127 -6.06 7.63 -35.08
C LEU A 127 -4.78 7.58 -35.93
N THR A 128 -3.95 6.54 -35.82
CA THR A 128 -2.65 6.50 -36.50
C THR A 128 -2.64 5.73 -37.81
N THR A 129 -3.71 5.00 -38.14
CA THR A 129 -3.82 4.23 -39.38
C THR A 129 -4.09 5.18 -40.56
N PRO A 130 -3.19 5.29 -41.55
CA PRO A 130 -3.32 6.27 -42.63
C PRO A 130 -4.60 6.11 -43.47
N GLN A 131 -5.10 4.89 -43.65
CA GLN A 131 -6.31 4.59 -44.42
C GLN A 131 -7.59 5.21 -43.80
N ASN A 132 -7.58 5.54 -42.51
CA ASN A 132 -8.74 6.13 -41.85
C ASN A 132 -8.86 7.64 -42.12
N HIS A 133 -7.82 8.27 -42.68
CA HIS A 133 -7.64 9.72 -42.71
C HIS A 133 -7.10 10.20 -44.07
N GLU A 134 -7.53 9.59 -45.18
CA GLU A 134 -7.03 9.89 -46.53
C GLU A 134 -7.19 11.36 -46.93
N GLU A 135 -8.14 12.07 -46.33
CA GLU A 135 -8.41 13.50 -46.58
C GLU A 135 -7.60 14.45 -45.67
N TRP A 136 -6.83 13.93 -44.71
CA TRP A 136 -6.16 14.76 -43.71
C TRP A 136 -4.75 15.19 -44.17
N PRO A 137 -4.35 16.45 -43.95
CA PRO A 137 -3.00 16.90 -44.24
C PRO A 137 -1.94 16.13 -43.42
N GLU A 138 -0.79 15.85 -44.03
CA GLU A 138 0.34 15.12 -43.40
C GLU A 138 0.82 15.76 -42.08
N VAL A 139 0.76 17.09 -41.99
CA VAL A 139 1.12 17.85 -40.78
C VAL A 139 0.18 17.51 -39.62
N VAL A 140 -1.13 17.36 -39.89
CA VAL A 140 -2.13 16.99 -38.88
C VAL A 140 -1.93 15.54 -38.46
N LEU A 141 -1.65 14.64 -39.39
CA LEU A 141 -1.35 13.23 -39.08
C LEU A 141 -0.11 13.09 -38.19
N THR A 142 0.93 13.85 -38.49
CA THR A 142 2.18 13.85 -37.70
C THR A 142 1.94 14.39 -36.28
N ASP A 143 1.19 15.48 -36.16
CA ASP A 143 0.85 16.05 -34.85
C ASP A 143 -0.06 15.13 -34.02
N LEU A 144 -1.05 14.49 -34.65
CA LEU A 144 -1.93 13.52 -34.03
C LEU A 144 -1.16 12.28 -33.55
N GLN A 145 -0.25 11.75 -34.37
CA GLN A 145 0.62 10.63 -33.98
C GLN A 145 1.48 10.98 -32.76
N LYS A 146 1.98 12.22 -32.69
CA LYS A 146 2.74 12.72 -31.54
C LYS A 146 1.86 12.75 -30.29
N HIS A 147 0.67 13.36 -30.35
CA HIS A 147 -0.24 13.43 -29.20
C HIS A 147 -0.69 12.05 -28.72
N VAL A 148 -0.99 11.13 -29.62
CA VAL A 148 -1.31 9.73 -29.26
C VAL A 148 -0.12 9.07 -28.56
N SER A 149 1.09 9.24 -29.08
CA SER A 149 2.30 8.68 -28.47
C SER A 149 2.59 9.27 -27.09
N ASP A 150 2.38 10.56 -26.90
CA ASP A 150 2.52 11.24 -25.62
C ASP A 150 1.47 10.73 -24.61
N LEU A 151 0.20 10.57 -25.03
CA LEU A 151 -0.85 10.00 -24.19
C LEU A 151 -0.53 8.57 -23.77
N GLN A 152 -0.06 7.73 -24.69
CA GLN A 152 0.36 6.36 -24.38
C GLN A 152 1.49 6.34 -23.36
N SER A 153 2.51 7.18 -23.54
CA SER A 153 3.64 7.29 -22.63
C SER A 153 3.20 7.72 -21.23
N GLN A 154 2.37 8.76 -21.13
CA GLN A 154 1.83 9.24 -19.85
C GLN A 154 1.00 8.16 -19.15
N LEU A 155 0.11 7.50 -19.89
CA LEU A 155 -0.74 6.45 -19.34
C LEU A 155 0.07 5.25 -18.86
N GLN A 156 1.14 4.89 -19.58
CA GLN A 156 2.07 3.85 -19.14
C GLN A 156 2.81 4.23 -17.86
N VAL A 157 3.25 5.49 -17.72
CA VAL A 157 3.87 6.00 -16.48
C VAL A 157 2.88 5.95 -15.32
N VAL A 158 1.66 6.47 -15.50
CA VAL A 158 0.63 6.50 -14.45
C VAL A 158 0.24 5.07 -14.03
N THR A 159 0.03 4.16 -14.97
CA THR A 159 -0.25 2.74 -14.65
C THR A 159 0.89 2.10 -13.87
N SER A 160 2.15 2.35 -14.25
CA SER A 160 3.31 1.83 -13.54
C SER A 160 3.41 2.40 -12.12
N LEU A 161 3.23 3.71 -11.95
CA LEU A 161 3.25 4.37 -10.63
C LEU A 161 2.16 3.81 -9.70
N VAL A 162 0.94 3.62 -10.20
CA VAL A 162 -0.16 3.01 -9.42
C VAL A 162 0.15 1.56 -9.02
N LYS A 163 0.88 0.83 -9.88
CA LYS A 163 1.37 -0.53 -9.58
C LYS A 163 2.62 -0.55 -8.70
N GLY A 164 3.11 0.62 -8.28
CA GLY A 164 4.36 0.74 -7.52
C GLY A 164 5.60 0.30 -8.30
N ARG A 165 5.56 0.38 -9.63
CA ARG A 165 6.65 0.04 -10.56
C ARG A 165 7.25 1.29 -11.18
N ILE A 166 8.56 1.26 -11.43
CA ILE A 166 9.28 2.36 -12.07
C ILE A 166 9.49 2.06 -13.55
N LEU A 167 9.13 3.01 -14.41
CA LEU A 167 9.24 2.90 -15.86
C LEU A 167 10.35 3.82 -16.36
N LEU A 168 11.26 3.25 -17.14
CA LEU A 168 12.31 3.97 -17.85
C LEU A 168 11.76 4.49 -19.19
N PRO A 169 11.68 5.82 -19.40
CA PRO A 169 11.14 6.38 -20.64
C PRO A 169 12.04 6.07 -21.84
N TYR A 170 11.44 5.83 -23.01
CA TYR A 170 12.17 5.67 -24.26
C TYR A 170 12.53 7.03 -24.89
N PRO A 171 13.60 7.10 -25.71
CA PRO A 171 13.94 8.33 -26.45
C PRO A 171 12.80 8.78 -27.35
N LYS A 172 12.34 10.02 -27.16
CA LYS A 172 11.34 10.64 -28.03
C LYS A 172 12.04 11.13 -29.31
N TYR A 173 12.01 10.33 -30.37
CA TYR A 173 12.54 10.72 -31.69
C TYR A 173 11.41 10.83 -32.71
N SER A 174 11.20 12.03 -33.28
CA SER A 174 10.11 12.34 -34.22
C SER A 174 10.34 11.85 -35.66
N GLY A 175 10.84 10.62 -35.82
CA GLY A 175 11.11 10.00 -37.11
C GLY A 175 10.97 8.48 -37.14
N THR A 176 10.57 7.85 -36.03
CA THR A 176 10.35 6.40 -35.97
C THR A 176 8.89 6.07 -36.22
N THR A 177 8.56 5.62 -37.42
CA THR A 177 7.42 4.72 -37.60
C THR A 177 7.74 3.45 -36.81
N THR A 178 7.06 3.27 -35.68
CA THR A 178 7.11 2.00 -34.94
C THR A 178 6.41 0.97 -35.80
N THR A 179 7.14 0.24 -36.63
CA THR A 179 6.60 -0.97 -37.25
C THR A 179 6.41 -2.03 -36.15
N PRO A 180 5.48 -2.98 -36.33
CA PRO A 180 5.13 -3.98 -35.29
C PRO A 180 6.30 -4.85 -34.79
N ASN A 181 7.46 -4.82 -35.45
CA ASN A 181 8.62 -5.67 -35.17
C ASN A 181 9.84 -4.95 -34.55
N GLY A 182 9.69 -3.75 -33.98
CA GLY A 182 10.69 -3.18 -33.07
C GLY A 182 12.06 -2.86 -33.68
N ALA A 183 12.15 -2.63 -35.00
CA ALA A 183 13.39 -2.18 -35.62
C ALA A 183 13.47 -0.65 -35.63
N LEU A 184 14.50 -0.11 -34.96
CA LEU A 184 14.92 1.28 -35.09
C LEU A 184 15.66 1.41 -36.44
N TYR A 185 14.97 1.87 -37.48
CA TYR A 185 15.62 2.33 -38.70
C TYR A 185 15.45 3.84 -38.81
N ALA A 186 16.54 4.54 -39.14
CA ALA A 186 16.47 5.91 -39.62
C ALA A 186 15.69 5.91 -40.93
N ASN A 187 14.63 6.72 -41.03
CA ASN A 187 14.00 6.98 -42.33
C ASN A 187 14.98 7.77 -43.19
N GLY A 188 15.76 7.05 -44.01
CA GLY A 188 16.48 7.59 -45.14
C GLY A 188 15.49 7.98 -46.24
N GLN A 189 14.71 9.04 -46.03
CA GLN A 189 13.98 9.73 -47.10
C GLN A 189 14.34 11.21 -47.08
N SER A 190 15.60 11.50 -47.37
CA SER A 190 15.92 12.76 -48.05
C SER A 190 15.66 12.54 -49.53
N ARG A 191 14.70 13.30 -50.07
CA ARG A 191 14.31 13.32 -51.48
C ARG A 191 15.55 13.32 -52.38
N ALA A 192 15.67 12.27 -53.19
CA ALA A 192 16.57 12.25 -54.32
C ALA A 192 16.10 13.31 -55.34
N ASN A 193 16.93 14.32 -55.57
CA ASN A 193 17.10 14.97 -56.86
C ASN A 193 18.41 15.77 -56.81
N ASP A 194 19.51 15.12 -57.24
CA ASP A 194 20.38 15.59 -58.33
C ASP A 194 21.68 14.75 -58.38
N SER A 195 21.73 13.87 -59.40
CA SER A 195 22.86 13.43 -60.26
C SER A 195 24.28 13.09 -59.70
N PRO A 196 25.05 12.21 -60.39
CA PRO A 196 25.86 11.20 -59.71
C PRO A 196 27.38 11.36 -59.85
N GLN A 197 28.07 10.53 -59.05
CA GLN A 197 29.46 10.07 -59.10
C GLN A 197 30.48 10.86 -58.26
N THR A 198 30.93 10.25 -57.16
CA THR A 198 32.25 9.59 -57.09
C THR A 198 32.46 8.93 -55.72
N SER A 199 32.89 7.66 -55.76
CA SER A 199 33.62 6.90 -54.74
C SER A 199 33.88 7.56 -53.36
N SER A 200 33.38 6.95 -52.27
CA SER A 200 34.12 6.73 -51.00
C SER A 200 33.22 6.14 -49.90
N ARG A 201 33.65 4.98 -49.36
CA ARG A 201 33.38 4.40 -48.03
C ARG A 201 31.92 4.23 -47.59
N SER A 202 31.54 2.98 -47.36
CA SER A 202 30.42 2.55 -46.52
C SER A 202 30.63 2.98 -45.05
N GLY A 203 30.50 4.27 -44.78
CA GLY A 203 30.33 4.79 -43.43
C GLY A 203 28.84 4.77 -43.11
N GLU A 204 28.41 3.91 -42.20
CA GLU A 204 27.13 4.10 -41.52
C GLU A 204 27.14 5.52 -40.93
N THR A 205 26.39 6.45 -41.51
CA THR A 205 26.25 7.80 -40.97
C THR A 205 25.49 7.67 -39.65
N ILE A 206 26.20 7.76 -38.53
CA ILE A 206 25.61 7.76 -37.19
C ILE A 206 24.69 8.97 -37.08
N ASP A 207 23.40 8.75 -36.83
CA ASP A 207 22.44 9.85 -36.62
C ASP A 207 22.72 10.53 -35.28
N LEU A 208 23.42 11.66 -35.32
CA LEU A 208 23.74 12.47 -34.14
C LEU A 208 22.49 12.89 -33.35
N LYS A 209 21.34 13.08 -34.00
CA LYS A 209 20.11 13.46 -33.30
C LYS A 209 19.59 12.28 -32.47
N LEU A 210 19.71 11.06 -32.99
CA LEU A 210 19.36 9.85 -32.24
C LEU A 210 20.35 9.64 -31.07
N VAL A 211 21.65 9.86 -31.28
CA VAL A 211 22.66 9.78 -30.21
C VAL A 211 22.31 10.76 -29.07
N HIS A 212 22.06 12.03 -29.36
CA HIS A 212 21.71 13.02 -28.33
C HIS A 212 20.39 12.68 -27.59
N ALA A 213 19.41 12.11 -28.31
CA ALA A 213 18.16 11.66 -27.69
C ALA A 213 18.39 10.48 -26.73
N VAL A 214 19.25 9.54 -27.11
CA VAL A 214 19.67 8.43 -26.25
C VAL A 214 20.45 8.94 -25.04
N GLU A 215 21.41 9.84 -25.22
CA GLU A 215 22.19 10.45 -24.13
C GLU A 215 21.29 11.14 -23.11
N SER A 216 20.31 11.93 -23.58
CA SER A 216 19.35 12.61 -22.72
C SER A 216 18.56 11.63 -21.84
N VAL A 217 18.13 10.52 -22.43
CA VAL A 217 17.40 9.46 -21.71
C VAL A 217 18.30 8.72 -20.71
N VAL A 218 19.57 8.47 -21.05
CA VAL A 218 20.52 7.85 -20.10
C VAL A 218 20.73 8.73 -18.87
N ILE A 219 20.80 10.06 -19.03
CA ILE A 219 20.87 11.00 -17.91
C ILE A 219 19.62 10.87 -17.04
N GLU A 220 18.44 10.90 -17.66
CA GLU A 220 17.17 10.77 -16.94
C GLU A 220 17.07 9.44 -16.18
N TRP A 221 17.40 8.32 -16.82
CA TRP A 221 17.45 6.99 -16.19
C TRP A 221 18.41 6.96 -15.00
N SER A 222 19.58 7.60 -15.13
CA SER A 222 20.56 7.66 -14.05
C SER A 222 19.99 8.32 -12.79
N HIS A 223 19.20 9.39 -12.96
CA HIS A 223 18.55 10.07 -11.85
C HIS A 223 17.44 9.20 -11.26
N GLN A 224 16.53 8.70 -12.10
CA GLN A 224 15.41 7.89 -11.63
C GLN A 224 15.87 6.64 -10.86
N ILE A 225 16.84 5.90 -11.41
CA ILE A 225 17.36 4.67 -10.80
C ILE A 225 18.09 4.99 -9.50
N ARG A 226 18.88 6.07 -9.46
CA ARG A 226 19.57 6.50 -8.24
C ARG A 226 18.59 6.78 -7.09
N GLU A 227 17.43 7.37 -7.38
CA GLU A 227 16.41 7.61 -6.36
C GLU A 227 15.81 6.29 -5.82
N VAL A 228 15.70 5.24 -6.65
CA VAL A 228 15.29 3.90 -6.17
C VAL A 228 16.34 3.29 -5.26
N LEU A 229 17.60 3.36 -5.68
CA LEU A 229 18.73 2.76 -4.97
C LEU A 229 18.91 3.39 -3.58
N LYS A 230 18.76 4.72 -3.50
CA LYS A 230 18.89 5.52 -2.28
C LYS A 230 17.78 5.30 -1.24
N LYS A 231 16.64 4.71 -1.61
CA LYS A 231 15.58 4.45 -0.63
C LYS A 231 16.12 3.58 0.50
N ASP A 232 15.85 4.02 1.72
CA ASP A 232 16.27 3.39 2.96
C ASP A 232 15.03 2.95 3.76
N SER A 233 15.07 1.75 4.33
CA SER A 233 13.96 1.20 5.11
C SER A 233 13.84 1.87 6.47
N ALA A 234 14.91 2.47 6.98
CA ALA A 234 14.89 3.23 8.24
C ALA A 234 14.12 4.56 8.18
N GLN A 235 13.81 5.06 6.97
CA GLN A 235 13.27 6.42 6.80
C GLN A 235 11.99 6.68 7.63
N PRO A 236 10.99 5.78 7.69
CA PRO A 236 9.80 6.02 8.51
C PRO A 236 10.12 6.18 10.01
N LEU A 237 11.11 5.46 10.54
CA LEU A 237 11.56 5.60 11.92
C LEU A 237 12.27 6.96 12.13
N LEU A 238 13.11 7.37 11.18
CA LEU A 238 13.80 8.67 11.20
C LEU A 238 12.83 9.85 11.13
N ASP A 239 11.72 9.68 10.41
CA ASP A 239 10.63 10.66 10.33
C ASP A 239 9.76 10.71 11.60
N GLY A 240 10.08 9.90 12.61
CA GLY A 240 9.36 9.85 13.88
C GLY A 240 8.01 9.15 13.80
N LEU A 241 7.77 8.36 12.75
CA LEU A 241 6.59 7.51 12.64
C LEU A 241 6.74 6.27 13.54
N ASP A 242 5.65 5.52 13.70
CA ASP A 242 5.64 4.26 14.45
C ASP A 242 5.38 3.07 13.53
N PRO A 243 6.29 2.78 12.57
CA PRO A 243 6.14 1.64 11.68
C PRO A 243 6.16 0.34 12.48
N ILE A 244 5.45 -0.66 11.97
CA ILE A 244 5.39 -2.04 12.46
C ILE A 244 6.18 -2.96 11.52
N PRO A 245 6.54 -4.19 11.93
CA PRO A 245 7.50 -5.05 11.22
C PRO A 245 7.14 -5.41 9.78
N SER A 246 5.85 -5.35 9.42
CA SER A 246 5.42 -5.56 8.04
C SER A 246 5.95 -4.47 7.10
N THR A 247 6.27 -3.28 7.63
CA THR A 247 6.83 -2.15 6.88
C THR A 247 8.20 -2.52 6.29
N GLU A 248 9.09 -3.10 7.10
CA GLU A 248 10.38 -3.61 6.64
C GLU A 248 10.21 -4.69 5.55
N ILE A 249 9.29 -5.65 5.75
CA ILE A 249 9.02 -6.73 4.78
C ILE A 249 8.52 -6.16 3.45
N ASP A 250 7.52 -5.28 3.50
CA ASP A 250 6.91 -4.67 2.33
C ASP A 250 7.88 -3.75 1.59
N PHE A 251 8.75 -3.05 2.32
CA PHE A 251 9.81 -2.22 1.75
C PHE A 251 10.73 -3.06 0.87
N TRP A 252 11.32 -4.14 1.40
CA TRP A 252 12.27 -4.97 0.65
C TRP A 252 11.61 -5.68 -0.53
N LYS A 253 10.39 -6.19 -0.33
CA LYS A 253 9.59 -6.77 -1.41
C LYS A 253 9.31 -5.77 -2.53
N SER A 254 8.91 -4.54 -2.18
CA SER A 254 8.64 -3.47 -3.15
C SER A 254 9.92 -3.02 -3.86
N LYS A 255 11.04 -2.91 -3.14
CA LYS A 255 12.35 -2.56 -3.73
C LYS A 255 12.81 -3.62 -4.73
N ARG A 256 12.68 -4.92 -4.40
CA ARG A 256 12.96 -6.03 -5.32
C ARG A 256 12.10 -5.96 -6.58
N VAL A 257 10.76 -5.87 -6.45
CA VAL A 257 9.85 -5.83 -7.60
C VAL A 257 10.15 -4.63 -8.52
N ASN A 258 10.51 -3.49 -7.93
CA ASN A 258 10.94 -2.32 -8.71
C ASN A 258 12.24 -2.58 -9.48
N LEU A 259 13.26 -3.13 -8.84
CA LEU A 259 14.55 -3.42 -9.47
C LEU A 259 14.44 -4.54 -10.52
N GLU A 260 13.59 -5.55 -10.30
CA GLU A 260 13.27 -6.57 -11.32
C GLU A 260 12.66 -5.91 -12.55
N SER A 261 11.66 -5.05 -12.35
CA SER A 261 11.02 -4.35 -13.46
C SER A 261 11.98 -3.41 -14.20
N ILE A 262 12.90 -2.75 -13.50
CA ILE A 262 13.94 -1.92 -14.11
C ILE A 262 14.94 -2.80 -14.88
N SER A 263 15.36 -3.93 -14.31
CA SER A 263 16.28 -4.88 -14.94
C SER A 263 15.68 -5.46 -16.23
N GLU A 264 14.40 -5.85 -16.22
CA GLU A 264 13.68 -6.29 -17.42
C GLU A 264 13.68 -5.23 -18.51
N GLN A 265 13.46 -3.95 -18.15
CA GLN A 265 13.49 -2.84 -19.10
C GLN A 265 14.89 -2.56 -19.65
N LEU A 266 15.92 -2.63 -18.81
CA LEU A 266 17.32 -2.46 -19.23
C LEU A 266 17.80 -3.59 -20.15
N ASN A 267 17.26 -4.79 -19.99
CA ASN A 267 17.57 -5.94 -20.85
C ASN A 267 16.73 -5.99 -22.14
N ASP A 268 15.85 -5.00 -22.38
CA ASP A 268 15.07 -4.93 -23.63
C ASP A 268 16.02 -4.81 -24.84
N PRO A 269 15.81 -5.57 -25.94
CA PRO A 269 16.68 -5.53 -27.11
C PRO A 269 16.87 -4.13 -27.73
N ARG A 270 15.89 -3.23 -27.57
CA ARG A 270 16.00 -1.84 -28.01
C ARG A 270 17.01 -1.06 -27.17
N VAL A 271 17.08 -1.34 -25.87
CA VAL A 271 18.05 -0.73 -24.94
C VAL A 271 19.46 -1.26 -25.20
N THR A 272 19.60 -2.54 -25.54
CA THR A 272 20.88 -3.09 -26.01
C THR A 272 21.39 -2.34 -27.24
N LYS A 273 20.53 -2.08 -28.23
CA LYS A 273 20.88 -1.28 -29.42
C LYS A 273 21.26 0.17 -29.06
N MET A 274 20.62 0.77 -28.06
CA MET A 274 21.02 2.10 -27.55
C MET A 274 22.45 2.06 -26.99
N GLY A 275 22.78 1.02 -26.22
CA GLY A 275 24.14 0.81 -25.72
C GLY A 275 25.18 0.64 -26.82
N GLU A 276 24.88 -0.15 -27.86
CA GLU A 276 25.75 -0.33 -29.04
C GLU A 276 25.94 0.99 -29.80
N LEU A 277 24.89 1.80 -29.96
CA LEU A 277 24.97 3.12 -30.60
C LEU A 277 25.89 4.07 -29.83
N LEU A 278 25.76 4.12 -28.50
CA LEU A 278 26.63 4.93 -27.65
C LEU A 278 28.10 4.49 -27.73
N ALA A 279 28.34 3.17 -27.80
CA ALA A 279 29.68 2.61 -27.96
C ALA A 279 30.29 2.98 -29.32
N LYS A 280 29.54 2.76 -30.42
CA LYS A 280 30.00 3.06 -31.78
C LYS A 280 30.27 4.55 -32.01
N SER A 281 29.51 5.42 -31.34
CA SER A 281 29.67 6.87 -31.42
C SER A 281 30.75 7.43 -30.49
N ASN A 282 31.39 6.59 -29.66
CA ASN A 282 32.30 7.03 -28.59
C ASN A 282 31.68 8.09 -27.66
N SER A 283 30.39 7.93 -27.33
CA SER A 283 29.68 8.86 -26.43
C SER A 283 30.27 8.86 -25.02
N SER A 284 30.39 10.04 -24.42
CA SER A 284 30.80 10.22 -23.02
C SER A 284 29.81 9.61 -22.02
N TYR A 285 28.58 9.31 -22.43
CA TYR A 285 27.55 8.71 -21.58
C TYR A 285 27.53 7.18 -21.63
N HIS A 286 28.33 6.55 -22.50
CA HIS A 286 28.42 5.09 -22.56
C HIS A 286 28.89 4.45 -21.23
N PRO A 287 29.90 4.98 -20.52
CA PRO A 287 30.28 4.47 -19.20
C PRO A 287 29.15 4.59 -18.17
N SER A 288 28.44 5.71 -18.15
CA SER A 288 27.29 5.93 -17.26
C SER A 288 26.16 4.93 -17.54
N PHE A 289 25.90 4.63 -18.81
CA PHE A 289 24.94 3.59 -19.21
C PHE A 289 25.33 2.21 -18.66
N LEU A 290 26.59 1.79 -18.81
CA LEU A 290 27.07 0.52 -18.24
C LEU A 290 27.01 0.50 -16.71
N GLN A 291 27.31 1.62 -16.06
CA GLN A 291 27.25 1.75 -14.60
C GLN A 291 25.82 1.52 -14.09
N ILE A 292 24.82 2.12 -14.73
CA ILE A 292 23.40 1.93 -14.37
C ILE A 292 23.02 0.44 -14.40
N HIS A 293 23.42 -0.30 -15.43
CA HIS A 293 23.16 -1.74 -15.50
C HIS A 293 23.83 -2.50 -14.36
N ASN A 294 25.05 -2.11 -14.00
CA ASN A 294 25.79 -2.76 -12.91
C ASN A 294 25.17 -2.47 -11.54
N ASP A 295 24.82 -1.21 -11.28
CA ASP A 295 24.18 -0.78 -10.02
C ASP A 295 22.85 -1.50 -9.81
N VAL A 296 22.01 -1.59 -10.85
CA VAL A 296 20.73 -2.32 -10.80
C VAL A 296 20.95 -3.81 -10.54
N ARG A 297 21.96 -4.42 -11.19
CA ARG A 297 22.26 -5.85 -10.98
C ARG A 297 22.69 -6.14 -9.54
N GLN A 298 23.58 -5.33 -8.98
CA GLN A 298 24.06 -5.48 -7.60
C GLN A 298 22.92 -5.27 -6.60
N ALA A 299 22.12 -4.21 -6.77
CA ALA A 299 20.99 -3.95 -5.90
C ALA A 299 19.89 -5.02 -6.02
N LEU A 300 19.72 -5.62 -7.20
CA LEU A 300 18.78 -6.72 -7.39
C LEU A 300 19.24 -7.99 -6.67
N ASP A 301 20.52 -8.35 -6.77
CA ASP A 301 21.12 -9.47 -6.03
C ASP A 301 20.93 -9.29 -4.52
N GLU A 302 21.24 -8.10 -4.01
CA GLU A 302 21.04 -7.72 -2.61
C GLU A 302 19.57 -7.85 -2.19
N THR A 303 18.65 -7.22 -2.92
CA THR A 303 17.22 -7.20 -2.54
C THR A 303 16.54 -8.55 -2.69
N GLN A 304 17.01 -9.40 -3.60
CA GLN A 304 16.50 -10.76 -3.77
C GLN A 304 16.94 -11.68 -2.62
N ASP A 305 18.19 -11.58 -2.17
CA ASP A 305 18.67 -12.28 -0.98
C ASP A 305 17.84 -11.89 0.25
N ILE A 306 17.64 -10.59 0.46
CA ILE A 306 16.88 -10.05 1.61
C ILE A 306 15.41 -10.47 1.58
N ASP A 307 14.68 -10.22 0.47
CA ASP A 307 13.25 -10.57 0.36
C ASP A 307 13.02 -12.07 0.57
N THR A 308 13.93 -12.91 0.09
CA THR A 308 13.84 -14.37 0.26
C THR A 308 13.93 -14.78 1.72
N HIS A 309 14.91 -14.22 2.45
CA HIS A 309 15.14 -14.56 3.84
C HIS A 309 14.14 -13.91 4.80
N LEU A 310 13.63 -12.73 4.50
CA LEU A 310 12.63 -12.05 5.33
C LEU A 310 11.22 -12.65 5.19
N ARG A 311 10.90 -13.29 4.06
CA ARG A 311 9.57 -13.84 3.77
C ARG A 311 8.95 -14.71 4.86
N PRO A 312 9.67 -15.61 5.56
CA PRO A 312 9.10 -16.43 6.63
C PRO A 312 8.60 -15.62 7.83
N LEU A 313 9.12 -14.40 8.06
CA LEU A 313 8.68 -13.53 9.13
C LEU A 313 7.31 -12.90 8.85
N ALA A 314 6.90 -12.78 7.58
CA ALA A 314 5.64 -12.13 7.20
C ALA A 314 4.42 -12.79 7.85
N SER A 315 4.29 -14.11 7.74
CA SER A 315 3.19 -14.86 8.37
C SER A 315 3.29 -14.86 9.89
N HIS A 316 4.50 -14.77 10.43
CA HIS A 316 4.72 -14.65 11.87
C HIS A 316 4.23 -13.31 12.41
N PHE A 317 4.52 -12.21 11.72
CA PHE A 317 4.04 -10.88 12.10
C PHE A 317 2.54 -10.70 11.90
N GLU A 318 1.95 -11.38 10.90
CA GLU A 318 0.49 -11.45 10.74
C GLU A 318 -0.14 -12.21 11.91
N SER A 319 0.39 -13.38 12.27
CA SER A 319 -0.06 -14.15 13.43
C SER A 319 0.03 -13.29 14.70
N LEU A 320 1.18 -12.66 14.92
CA LEU A 320 1.43 -11.80 16.07
C LEU A 320 0.41 -10.66 16.19
N GLN A 321 0.02 -10.04 15.07
CA GLN A 321 -0.97 -8.96 15.04
C GLN A 321 -2.41 -9.42 15.33
N THR A 322 -2.74 -10.67 14.99
CA THR A 322 -4.10 -11.21 15.09
C THR A 322 -4.36 -12.01 16.36
N THR A 323 -3.31 -12.51 17.02
CA THR A 323 -3.40 -13.23 18.30
C THR A 323 -3.65 -12.25 19.45
N ASP A 324 -4.40 -12.69 20.46
CA ASP A 324 -4.54 -11.95 21.71
C ASP A 324 -3.17 -11.65 22.32
N PHE A 325 -3.01 -10.48 22.94
CA PHE A 325 -1.71 -10.02 23.41
C PHE A 325 -1.06 -10.97 24.44
N ILE A 326 -1.85 -11.55 25.35
CA ILE A 326 -1.31 -12.46 26.36
C ILE A 326 -0.92 -13.80 25.72
N GLU A 327 -1.71 -14.29 24.77
CA GLU A 327 -1.40 -15.52 24.03
C GLU A 327 -0.20 -15.36 23.07
N ALA A 328 0.01 -14.15 22.55
CA ALA A 328 1.11 -13.79 21.67
C ALA A 328 2.49 -14.03 22.31
N ARG A 329 2.57 -14.15 23.65
CA ARG A 329 3.78 -14.56 24.39
C ARG A 329 4.44 -15.82 23.80
N ASN A 330 3.63 -16.75 23.29
CA ASN A 330 4.08 -18.04 22.75
C ASN A 330 4.75 -17.90 21.37
N LEU A 331 4.56 -16.76 20.71
CA LEU A 331 5.11 -16.46 19.38
C LEU A 331 6.47 -15.77 19.44
N PHE A 332 6.89 -15.21 20.58
CA PHE A 332 8.15 -14.47 20.69
C PHE A 332 9.38 -15.35 20.44
N LYS A 333 9.44 -16.53 21.07
CA LYS A 333 10.57 -17.44 20.91
C LYS A 333 10.73 -17.95 19.46
N PRO A 334 9.67 -18.45 18.79
CA PRO A 334 9.75 -18.78 17.37
C PRO A 334 10.14 -17.59 16.48
N MET A 335 9.58 -16.39 16.74
CA MET A 335 9.92 -15.17 16.01
C MET A 335 11.42 -14.86 16.10
N PHE A 336 11.98 -14.77 17.31
CA PHE A 336 13.40 -14.49 17.50
C PHE A 336 14.31 -15.59 16.94
N HIS A 337 13.86 -16.85 16.96
CA HIS A 337 14.59 -17.93 16.29
C HIS A 337 14.69 -17.70 14.78
N ILE A 338 13.60 -17.31 14.12
CA ILE A 338 13.60 -16.98 12.68
C ILE A 338 14.48 -15.75 12.43
N ILE A 339 14.39 -14.71 13.25
CA ILE A 339 15.25 -13.52 13.14
C ILE A 339 16.73 -13.90 13.23
N GLY A 340 17.11 -14.78 14.16
CA GLY A 340 18.46 -15.32 14.27
C GLY A 340 18.89 -16.04 12.99
N LEU A 341 18.03 -16.91 12.44
CA LEU A 341 18.31 -17.61 11.17
C LEU A 341 18.48 -16.64 9.99
N VAL A 342 17.65 -15.59 9.91
CA VAL A 342 17.81 -14.55 8.88
C VAL A 342 19.17 -13.88 9.01
N TYR A 343 19.54 -13.49 10.22
CA TYR A 343 20.81 -12.79 10.47
C TYR A 343 22.04 -13.69 10.23
N GLU A 344 21.91 -15.01 10.39
CA GLU A 344 23.01 -15.95 10.11
C GLU A 344 23.17 -16.28 8.63
N ASN A 345 22.08 -16.30 7.86
CA ASN A 345 22.07 -16.84 6.50
C ASN A 345 21.98 -15.76 5.40
N CYS A 346 21.37 -14.61 5.71
CA CYS A 346 21.23 -13.52 4.74
C CYS A 346 22.42 -12.56 4.83
N HIS A 347 23.37 -12.70 3.91
CA HIS A 347 24.61 -11.92 3.91
C HIS A 347 24.33 -10.42 3.76
N HIS A 348 23.34 -10.07 2.94
CA HIS A 348 22.98 -8.69 2.73
C HIS A 348 22.20 -8.09 3.91
N TYR A 349 21.35 -8.87 4.58
CA TYR A 349 20.56 -8.33 5.70
C TYR A 349 21.35 -8.25 7.01
N ALA A 350 22.35 -9.11 7.19
CA ALA A 350 23.14 -9.28 8.42
C ALA A 350 24.06 -8.09 8.73
N THR A 351 23.46 -6.93 8.96
CA THR A 351 24.11 -5.68 9.32
C THR A 351 23.42 -5.08 10.54
N ALA A 352 24.18 -4.41 11.41
CA ALA A 352 23.63 -3.81 12.63
C ALA A 352 22.50 -2.81 12.35
N SER A 353 22.61 -1.99 11.30
CA SER A 353 21.60 -0.98 10.96
C SER A 353 20.25 -1.60 10.60
N ARG A 354 20.22 -2.63 9.76
CA ARG A 354 18.97 -3.26 9.27
C ARG A 354 18.24 -4.02 10.37
N ILE A 355 18.98 -4.81 11.16
CA ILE A 355 18.35 -5.55 12.25
C ILE A 355 17.84 -4.61 13.36
N VAL A 356 18.50 -3.46 13.59
CA VAL A 356 17.99 -2.44 14.51
C VAL A 356 16.65 -1.89 14.03
N VAL A 357 16.50 -1.58 12.73
CA VAL A 357 15.22 -1.14 12.14
C VAL A 357 14.12 -2.17 12.43
N LEU A 358 14.35 -3.43 12.08
CA LEU A 358 13.36 -4.49 12.30
C LEU A 358 12.99 -4.63 13.78
N LEU A 359 13.97 -4.61 14.68
CA LEU A 359 13.70 -4.72 16.12
C LEU A 359 12.95 -3.50 16.67
N GLN A 360 13.25 -2.28 16.20
CA GLN A 360 12.50 -1.07 16.58
C GLN A 360 11.04 -1.16 16.11
N GLU A 361 10.82 -1.65 14.89
CA GLU A 361 9.47 -1.91 14.38
C GLU A 361 8.73 -2.98 15.21
N ILE A 362 9.41 -4.05 15.62
CA ILE A 362 8.83 -5.07 16.50
C ILE A 362 8.46 -4.46 17.84
N CYS A 363 9.34 -3.66 18.45
CA CYS A 363 9.05 -2.95 19.69
C CYS A 363 7.81 -2.05 19.53
N ASN A 364 7.68 -1.32 18.42
CA ASN A 364 6.50 -0.49 18.14
C ASN A 364 5.21 -1.32 18.10
N LEU A 365 5.22 -2.47 17.43
CA LEU A 365 4.07 -3.38 17.38
C LEU A 365 3.70 -3.89 18.77
N ILE A 366 4.67 -4.40 19.53
CA ILE A 366 4.42 -4.96 20.87
C ILE A 366 3.93 -3.88 21.84
N MET A 367 4.51 -2.67 21.83
CA MET A 367 4.03 -1.56 22.66
C MET A 367 2.60 -1.15 22.28
N LYS A 368 2.29 -1.14 20.98
CA LYS A 368 0.93 -0.84 20.51
C LYS A 368 -0.06 -1.89 21.02
N GLN A 369 0.23 -3.18 20.83
CA GLN A 369 -0.65 -4.26 21.29
C GLN A 369 -0.81 -4.28 22.81
N ALA A 370 0.25 -3.99 23.56
CA ALA A 370 0.17 -3.86 25.01
C ALA A 370 -0.75 -2.69 25.43
N SER A 371 -0.63 -1.54 24.77
CA SER A 371 -1.50 -0.39 25.03
C SER A 371 -2.95 -0.66 24.61
N ASP A 372 -3.16 -1.34 23.49
CA ASP A 372 -4.50 -1.71 23.00
C ASP A 372 -5.14 -2.77 23.90
N HIS A 373 -4.35 -3.72 24.42
CA HIS A 373 -4.82 -4.71 25.39
C HIS A 373 -5.20 -4.05 26.72
N LEU A 374 -4.35 -3.18 27.28
CA LEU A 374 -4.60 -2.55 28.57
C LEU A 374 -5.79 -1.59 28.56
N GLU A 375 -5.96 -0.85 27.46
CA GLU A 375 -6.94 0.23 27.32
C GLU A 375 -6.83 1.24 28.47
N PRO A 376 -5.71 1.99 28.60
CA PRO A 376 -5.42 2.76 29.81
C PRO A 376 -6.50 3.75 30.24
N MET A 377 -7.31 4.25 29.31
CA MET A 377 -8.43 5.16 29.61
C MET A 377 -9.59 4.47 30.34
N GLU A 378 -9.86 3.22 29.98
CA GLU A 378 -10.88 2.40 30.63
C GLU A 378 -10.32 1.72 31.88
N LEU A 379 -9.01 1.47 31.92
CA LEU A 379 -8.29 0.90 33.06
C LEU A 379 -8.52 1.67 34.36
N PHE A 380 -8.51 3.01 34.34
CA PHE A 380 -8.75 3.83 35.54
C PHE A 380 -10.21 3.84 36.01
N LYS A 381 -11.17 3.48 35.13
CA LYS A 381 -12.59 3.41 35.46
C LYS A 381 -13.02 2.04 35.99
N GLY A 382 -12.20 1.02 35.80
CA GLY A 382 -12.47 -0.36 36.21
C GLY A 382 -12.23 -0.62 37.70
N GLU A 383 -12.49 -1.85 38.12
CA GLU A 383 -12.14 -2.30 39.47
C GLU A 383 -10.62 -2.45 39.62
N ILE A 384 -10.07 -1.96 40.73
CA ILE A 384 -8.62 -1.92 40.95
C ILE A 384 -7.99 -3.32 40.95
N ASP A 385 -8.67 -4.33 41.50
CA ASP A 385 -8.16 -5.71 41.55
C ASP A 385 -8.09 -6.34 40.15
N GLU A 386 -9.12 -6.16 39.32
CA GLU A 386 -9.13 -6.63 37.93
C GLU A 386 -8.08 -5.90 37.09
N ALA A 387 -7.96 -4.58 37.26
CA ALA A 387 -6.97 -3.77 36.59
C ALA A 387 -5.54 -4.20 36.94
N LEU A 388 -5.26 -4.53 38.20
CA LEU A 388 -3.94 -5.02 38.63
C LEU A 388 -3.58 -6.35 37.98
N ILE A 389 -4.50 -7.31 37.92
CA ILE A 389 -4.28 -8.59 37.23
C ILE A 389 -3.92 -8.34 35.76
N LYS A 390 -4.69 -7.48 35.08
CA LYS A 390 -4.46 -7.11 33.68
C LYS A 390 -3.10 -6.43 33.46
N ILE A 391 -2.69 -5.53 34.37
CA ILE A 391 -1.38 -4.87 34.36
C ILE A 391 -0.25 -5.89 34.55
N ASP A 392 -0.39 -6.81 35.50
CA ASP A 392 0.61 -7.83 35.81
C ASP A 392 0.80 -8.81 34.64
N ASP A 393 -0.28 -9.30 34.04
CA ASP A 393 -0.24 -10.19 32.87
C ASP A 393 0.41 -9.49 31.66
N THR A 394 0.10 -8.22 31.46
CA THR A 394 0.73 -7.39 30.41
C THR A 394 2.22 -7.25 30.65
N PHE A 395 2.62 -6.96 31.89
CA PHE A 395 4.01 -6.78 32.27
C PHE A 395 4.82 -8.08 32.14
N GLU A 396 4.26 -9.22 32.56
CA GLU A 396 4.89 -10.53 32.37
C GLU A 396 5.12 -10.82 30.89
N THR A 397 4.12 -10.56 30.04
CA THR A 397 4.23 -10.75 28.59
C THR A 397 5.37 -9.90 27.99
N LEU A 398 5.47 -8.61 28.36
CA LEU A 398 6.55 -7.72 27.92
C LEU A 398 7.94 -8.19 28.42
N GLN A 399 8.01 -8.77 29.63
CA GLN A 399 9.26 -9.34 30.15
C GLN A 399 9.69 -10.58 29.36
N VAL A 400 8.77 -11.46 28.98
CA VAL A 400 9.08 -12.62 28.13
C VAL A 400 9.69 -12.17 26.80
N PHE A 401 9.16 -11.12 26.18
CA PHE A 401 9.74 -10.55 24.96
C PHE A 401 11.22 -10.12 25.17
N CYS A 402 11.51 -9.40 26.25
CA CYS A 402 12.88 -8.98 26.57
C CYS A 402 13.82 -10.17 26.85
N GLN A 403 13.32 -11.21 27.52
CA GLN A 403 14.07 -12.44 27.80
C GLN A 403 14.44 -13.17 26.51
N GLU A 404 13.49 -13.31 25.57
CA GLU A 404 13.75 -13.98 24.29
C GLU A 404 14.70 -13.16 23.39
N TYR A 405 14.66 -11.82 23.46
CA TYR A 405 15.65 -10.96 22.83
C TYR A 405 17.06 -11.24 23.39
N GLU A 406 17.25 -11.18 24.72
CA GLU A 406 18.57 -11.39 25.33
C GLU A 406 19.09 -12.82 25.13
N ALA A 407 18.20 -13.82 25.17
CA ALA A 407 18.55 -15.21 24.85
C ALA A 407 19.07 -15.35 23.42
N THR A 408 18.47 -14.64 22.47
CA THR A 408 18.87 -14.67 21.06
C THR A 408 20.16 -13.90 20.83
N ARG A 409 20.29 -12.71 21.42
CA ARG A 409 21.52 -11.92 21.40
C ARG A 409 22.71 -12.70 21.96
N THR A 410 22.51 -13.39 23.09
CA THR A 410 23.54 -14.24 23.73
C THR A 410 23.99 -15.37 22.79
N LYS A 411 23.06 -16.04 22.11
CA LYS A 411 23.37 -17.10 21.13
C LYS A 411 24.18 -16.57 19.94
N MET A 412 23.87 -15.37 19.49
CA MET A 412 24.48 -14.76 18.30
C MET A 412 25.84 -14.13 18.59
N GLY A 413 26.12 -13.79 19.85
CA GLY A 413 27.43 -13.37 20.32
C GLY A 413 27.94 -12.13 19.58
N SER A 414 29.21 -12.17 19.15
CA SER A 414 29.86 -11.05 18.48
C SER A 414 29.31 -10.71 17.09
N LYS A 415 28.48 -11.57 16.49
CA LYS A 415 27.80 -11.23 15.23
C LYS A 415 26.72 -10.17 15.44
N TRP A 416 26.10 -10.16 16.61
CA TRP A 416 25.04 -9.21 16.98
C TRP A 416 25.61 -8.06 17.82
N ASP A 417 26.57 -7.32 17.24
CA ASP A 417 27.33 -6.31 17.96
C ASP A 417 26.79 -4.88 17.71
N PHE A 418 25.83 -4.49 18.53
CA PHE A 418 25.39 -3.10 18.65
C PHE A 418 24.77 -2.81 20.01
N SER A 419 24.62 -1.52 20.34
CA SER A 419 24.04 -1.10 21.62
C SER A 419 22.54 -1.40 21.67
N PRO A 420 22.04 -2.10 22.71
CA PRO A 420 20.59 -2.29 22.91
C PRO A 420 19.80 -1.00 22.96
N LYS A 421 20.42 0.12 23.36
CA LYS A 421 19.78 1.45 23.37
C LYS A 421 19.27 1.89 22.00
N LEU A 422 19.91 1.43 20.91
CA LEU A 422 19.44 1.73 19.56
C LEU A 422 18.07 1.08 19.29
N VAL A 423 17.77 -0.04 19.94
CA VAL A 423 16.48 -0.74 19.81
C VAL A 423 15.49 -0.23 20.85
N PHE A 424 15.93 -0.15 22.11
CA PHE A 424 15.03 -0.03 23.25
C PHE A 424 14.84 1.40 23.77
N ALA A 425 15.46 2.44 23.22
CA ALA A 425 15.30 3.81 23.77
C ALA A 425 13.83 4.24 23.98
N LYS A 426 12.94 3.94 23.02
CA LYS A 426 11.49 4.22 23.14
C LYS A 426 10.78 3.21 24.04
N TRP A 427 11.20 1.95 24.00
CA TRP A 427 10.68 0.87 24.83
C TRP A 427 10.96 1.11 26.31
N ASP A 428 12.15 1.57 26.67
CA ASP A 428 12.55 1.86 28.05
C ASP A 428 11.63 2.92 28.66
N ILE A 429 11.31 3.98 27.90
CA ILE A 429 10.34 5.01 28.31
C ILE A 429 8.95 4.41 28.51
N PHE A 430 8.50 3.51 27.61
CA PHE A 430 7.22 2.81 27.74
C PHE A 430 7.19 1.93 28.99
N MET A 431 8.26 1.18 29.26
CA MET A 431 8.38 0.32 30.44
C MET A 431 8.44 1.11 31.74
N GLU A 432 9.12 2.26 31.77
CA GLU A 432 9.09 3.17 32.93
C GLU A 432 7.65 3.61 33.25
N ARG A 433 6.86 3.96 32.24
CA ARG A 433 5.45 4.37 32.41
C ARG A 433 4.56 3.21 32.86
N MET A 434 4.77 2.02 32.28
CA MET A 434 4.10 0.80 32.73
C MET A 434 4.35 0.52 34.21
N ASN A 435 5.60 0.68 34.67
CA ASN A 435 5.94 0.56 36.10
C ASN A 435 5.23 1.63 36.94
N SER A 436 5.23 2.90 36.51
CA SER A 436 4.50 3.96 37.22
C SER A 436 3.01 3.65 37.38
N ILE A 437 2.36 3.10 36.34
CA ILE A 437 0.95 2.68 36.41
C ILE A 437 0.80 1.52 37.40
N LYS A 438 1.65 0.50 37.33
CA LYS A 438 1.63 -0.64 38.25
C LYS A 438 1.78 -0.21 39.71
N ASP A 439 2.71 0.69 40.00
CA ASP A 439 2.93 1.24 41.35
C ASP A 439 1.72 2.04 41.85
N LEU A 440 1.11 2.84 40.98
CA LEU A 440 -0.10 3.60 41.28
C LEU A 440 -1.27 2.67 41.64
N PHE A 441 -1.54 1.65 40.83
CA PHE A 441 -2.62 0.69 41.11
C PHE A 441 -2.34 -0.19 42.34
N SER A 442 -1.07 -0.55 42.58
CA SER A 442 -0.67 -1.29 43.80
C SER A 442 -0.91 -0.47 45.07
N THR A 443 -0.61 0.83 44.98
CA THR A 443 -0.92 1.80 46.05
C THR A 443 -2.43 1.92 46.22
N ALA A 444 -3.18 2.09 45.12
CA ALA A 444 -4.64 2.18 45.14
C ALA A 444 -5.30 0.97 45.82
N ASN A 445 -4.85 -0.25 45.51
CA ASN A 445 -5.36 -1.47 46.14
C ASN A 445 -5.11 -1.48 47.67
N THR A 446 -3.98 -0.95 48.11
CA THR A 446 -3.69 -0.82 49.54
C THR A 446 -4.65 0.14 50.23
N PHE A 447 -4.99 1.26 49.59
CA PHE A 447 -5.93 2.25 50.13
C PHE A 447 -7.39 1.79 50.10
N VAL A 448 -7.81 1.00 49.11
CA VAL A 448 -9.18 0.43 49.06
C VAL A 448 -9.51 -0.41 50.29
N LYS A 449 -8.50 -1.06 50.90
CA LYS A 449 -8.70 -1.86 52.12
C LYS A 449 -9.18 -1.02 53.30
N LEU A 450 -8.88 0.29 53.33
CA LEU A 450 -9.30 1.20 54.40
C LEU A 450 -10.82 1.35 54.52
N GLU A 451 -11.57 1.12 53.43
CA GLU A 451 -13.03 1.20 53.41
C GLU A 451 -13.69 0.31 54.47
N LYS A 452 -13.07 -0.84 54.77
CA LYS A 452 -13.61 -1.85 55.67
C LYS A 452 -12.90 -1.88 57.04
N VAL A 453 -11.99 -0.94 57.30
CA VAL A 453 -11.23 -0.89 58.56
C VAL A 453 -12.05 -0.17 59.62
N GLU A 454 -12.38 -0.89 60.69
CA GLU A 454 -12.98 -0.32 61.91
C GLU A 454 -12.05 -0.52 63.10
N ILE A 455 -11.81 0.56 63.86
CA ILE A 455 -11.06 0.50 65.11
C ILE A 455 -12.02 0.32 66.28
N GLY A 456 -11.77 -0.68 67.12
CA GLY A 456 -12.53 -0.93 68.34
C GLY A 456 -12.07 -0.10 69.55
N GLY A 457 -12.83 -0.20 70.64
CA GLY A 457 -12.49 0.42 71.93
C GLY A 457 -13.04 1.84 72.14
N VAL A 458 -12.70 2.46 73.28
CA VAL A 458 -13.25 3.75 73.73
C VAL A 458 -12.98 4.93 72.79
N LYS A 459 -11.88 4.88 72.02
CA LYS A 459 -11.57 5.88 70.97
C LYS A 459 -11.88 5.38 69.55
N GLY A 460 -12.40 4.16 69.42
CA GLY A 460 -12.56 3.47 68.14
C GLY A 460 -13.37 4.26 67.12
N ARG A 461 -14.51 4.81 67.55
CA ARG A 461 -15.39 5.61 66.69
C ARG A 461 -14.72 6.84 66.08
N ALA A 462 -13.89 7.55 66.85
CA ALA A 462 -13.20 8.75 66.37
C ALA A 462 -12.10 8.37 65.36
N LEU A 463 -11.32 7.34 65.67
CA LEU A 463 -10.24 6.87 64.79
C LEU A 463 -10.77 6.24 63.49
N SER A 464 -11.87 5.48 63.54
CA SER A 464 -12.53 4.99 62.33
C SER A 464 -13.03 6.12 61.43
N ALA A 465 -13.50 7.23 62.02
CA ALA A 465 -13.92 8.40 61.24
C ALA A 465 -12.72 9.09 60.54
N GLU A 466 -11.57 9.19 61.21
CA GLU A 466 -10.33 9.70 60.60
C GLU A 466 -9.85 8.81 59.44
N ILE A 467 -9.90 7.47 59.60
CA ILE A 467 -9.57 6.53 58.52
C ILE A 467 -10.51 6.68 57.33
N PHE A 468 -11.81 6.81 57.59
CA PHE A 468 -12.79 7.02 56.52
C PHE A 468 -12.55 8.33 55.76
N GLN A 469 -12.14 9.39 56.47
CA GLN A 469 -11.76 10.65 55.83
C GLN A 469 -10.56 10.48 54.90
N ILE A 470 -9.51 9.77 55.33
CA ILE A 470 -8.34 9.46 54.49
C ILE A 470 -8.75 8.69 53.23
N PHE A 471 -9.68 7.75 53.37
CA PHE A 471 -10.19 6.97 52.25
C PHE A 471 -10.99 7.82 51.24
N GLU A 472 -11.82 8.75 51.71
CA GLU A 472 -12.54 9.70 50.84
C GLU A 472 -11.58 10.66 50.12
N GLU A 473 -10.53 11.14 50.80
CA GLU A 473 -9.47 11.95 50.19
C GLU A 473 -8.74 11.18 49.08
N PHE A 474 -8.41 9.90 49.33
CA PHE A 474 -7.84 9.02 48.31
C PHE A 474 -8.79 8.84 47.12
N LYS A 475 -10.08 8.56 47.34
CA LYS A 475 -11.07 8.42 46.26
C LYS A 475 -11.11 9.66 45.38
N ALA A 476 -11.17 10.85 45.99
CA ALA A 476 -11.19 12.12 45.27
C ALA A 476 -9.90 12.38 44.47
N LEU A 477 -8.73 11.93 44.96
CA LEU A 477 -7.48 12.01 44.22
C LEU A 477 -7.43 11.01 43.05
N PHE A 478 -7.88 9.77 43.27
CA PHE A 478 -7.88 8.72 42.26
C PHE A 478 -8.85 9.04 41.11
N GLU A 479 -10.03 9.60 41.40
CA GLU A 479 -10.99 10.03 40.38
C GLU A 479 -10.44 11.07 39.39
N LYS A 480 -9.41 11.84 39.77
CA LYS A 480 -8.76 12.80 38.84
C LYS A 480 -8.09 12.08 37.67
N PHE A 481 -7.67 10.82 37.84
CA PHE A 481 -7.09 10.03 36.76
C PHE A 481 -8.13 9.61 35.71
N ASN A 482 -9.42 9.52 36.09
CA ASN A 482 -10.52 9.17 35.17
C ASN A 482 -10.79 10.24 34.09
N ASN A 483 -10.37 11.49 34.34
CA ASN A 483 -10.66 12.63 33.47
C ASN A 483 -9.50 13.00 32.55
N LYS A 484 -8.44 12.18 32.47
CA LYS A 484 -7.30 12.46 31.59
C LYS A 484 -7.67 12.20 30.12
N THR A 485 -7.34 13.16 29.25
CA THR A 485 -7.62 13.10 27.80
C THR A 485 -6.47 12.52 26.98
N TYR A 486 -5.37 12.13 27.62
CA TYR A 486 -4.18 11.62 26.96
C TYR A 486 -3.81 10.19 27.39
N ASN A 487 -3.23 9.40 26.47
CA ASN A 487 -2.76 8.06 26.79
C ASN A 487 -1.54 8.14 27.75
N PRO A 488 -1.63 7.60 28.98
CA PRO A 488 -0.53 7.62 29.94
C PRO A 488 0.69 6.80 29.48
N LEU A 489 0.47 5.80 28.63
CA LEU A 489 1.53 4.92 28.11
C LEU A 489 2.27 5.50 26.89
N ASP A 490 1.75 6.52 26.21
CA ASP A 490 2.32 7.04 24.96
C ASP A 490 3.69 7.70 25.16
N PRO A 491 4.81 7.07 24.75
CA PRO A 491 6.17 7.57 25.00
C PRO A 491 6.44 8.98 24.45
N LYS A 492 5.70 9.41 23.41
CA LYS A 492 5.89 10.72 22.76
C LYS A 492 5.28 11.87 23.56
N ASN A 493 4.36 11.58 24.46
CA ASN A 493 3.67 12.61 25.20
C ASN A 493 4.49 13.06 26.42
N ALA A 494 4.99 14.29 26.39
CA ALA A 494 5.73 14.89 27.50
C ALA A 494 4.86 15.13 28.75
N ASN A 495 3.53 15.23 28.60
CA ASN A 495 2.63 15.43 29.73
C ASN A 495 2.35 14.15 30.54
N SER A 496 2.57 12.96 29.98
CA SER A 496 2.48 11.71 30.75
C SER A 496 3.69 11.47 31.66
N ALA A 497 4.83 12.11 31.39
CA ALA A 497 5.94 12.18 32.34
C ALA A 497 5.56 12.92 33.64
N LYS A 498 4.49 13.74 33.62
CA LYS A 498 3.95 14.42 34.79
C LYS A 498 3.13 13.52 35.70
N ILE A 499 2.81 12.27 35.31
CA ILE A 499 2.24 11.31 36.27
C ILE A 499 3.22 11.17 37.44
N ASN A 500 4.53 11.11 37.19
CA ASN A 500 5.54 11.08 38.25
C ASN A 500 5.61 12.38 39.08
N GLN A 501 5.42 13.57 38.48
CA GLN A 501 5.44 14.84 39.22
C GLN A 501 4.15 15.12 40.00
N GLU A 502 3.00 14.73 39.48
CA GLU A 502 1.72 14.84 40.18
C GLU A 502 1.67 13.83 41.34
N SER A 503 2.08 12.58 41.13
CA SER A 503 2.16 11.56 42.20
C SER A 503 3.08 11.96 43.36
N LEU A 504 4.18 12.66 43.08
CA LEU A 504 5.11 13.15 44.12
C LEU A 504 4.67 14.48 44.77
N SER A 505 3.63 15.14 44.25
CA SER A 505 3.09 16.38 44.82
C SER A 505 1.89 16.17 45.75
N TYR A 506 1.35 14.95 45.76
CA TYR A 506 0.17 14.56 46.56
C TYR A 506 0.46 13.43 47.57
N VAL A 507 1.72 13.02 47.72
CA VAL A 507 2.27 12.24 48.84
C VAL A 507 3.21 13.15 49.60
#